data_AF-A0A520Z964-F1
#
_entry.id   AF-A0A520Z964-F1
#
_cell.length_a   1.000
_cell.length_b   1.000
_cell.length_c   1.000
_cell.angle_alpha   90.00
_cell.angle_beta   90.00
_cell.angle_gamma   90.00
#
_symmetry.space_group_name_H-M   'P 1'
#
loop_
_entity.id
_entity.type
_entity.pdbx_description
1 polymer ?
#
loop_
_entity_poly.entity_id
_entity_poly.type
_entity_poly.pdbx_seq_one_letter_code
_entity_poly.pdbx_strand_id
1 'polypeptide(L)'
;MKNIILLKMKTNNILSYLSIAVLALFVASCVNDDDYATPSPSGTEDPVLTGQQTSFQAIYSRLAQANADGDATAIIEDDEDLYLVGYVVSSDQSGNFFEELIIQNKTDDSDSMDDPRLG
;
A
#
# COMPACT_ATOMS: atom_id res chain seq x y z
N MET A 1 45.24 -48.44 23.13
CA MET A 1 44.01 -47.89 22.50
C MET A 1 43.05 -47.48 23.59
N LYS A 2 42.33 -46.37 23.39
CA LYS A 2 41.37 -45.70 24.31
C LYS A 2 41.96 -44.55 25.16
N ASN A 3 42.68 -43.66 24.49
CA ASN A 3 42.39 -42.22 24.63
C ASN A 3 40.90 -42.01 24.30
N ILE A 4 40.23 -40.99 24.87
CA ILE A 4 38.80 -40.61 24.67
C ILE A 4 37.89 -41.02 25.85
N ILE A 5 38.15 -40.56 27.08
CA ILE A 5 37.08 -40.40 28.10
C ILE A 5 37.26 -39.09 28.89
N LEU A 6 37.69 -38.02 28.22
CA LEU A 6 37.88 -36.70 28.88
C LEU A 6 37.09 -35.55 28.26
N LEU A 7 35.96 -35.86 27.59
CA LEU A 7 35.06 -34.83 27.03
C LEU A 7 33.57 -35.02 27.37
N LYS A 8 33.20 -35.99 28.21
CA LYS A 8 31.78 -36.39 28.35
C LYS A 8 30.95 -35.64 29.40
N MET A 9 31.49 -34.68 30.15
CA MET A 9 30.71 -33.88 31.10
C MET A 9 31.13 -32.41 31.13
N LYS A 10 30.95 -31.68 30.02
CA LYS A 10 30.79 -30.22 30.05
C LYS A 10 30.10 -29.67 28.79
N THR A 11 29.34 -30.48 28.05
CA THR A 11 28.73 -30.04 26.78
C THR A 11 27.28 -29.60 26.94
N ASN A 12 26.54 -30.09 27.95
CA ASN A 12 25.11 -29.74 28.13
C ASN A 12 24.87 -28.24 28.35
N ASN A 13 25.72 -27.57 29.14
CA ASN A 13 25.55 -26.15 29.41
C ASN A 13 25.94 -25.32 28.19
N ILE A 14 27.01 -25.71 27.47
CA ILE A 14 27.49 -25.02 26.26
C ILE A 14 26.48 -25.17 25.11
N LEU A 15 25.92 -26.37 24.94
CA LEU A 15 24.86 -26.65 23.97
C LEU A 15 23.58 -25.86 24.30
N SER A 16 23.25 -25.73 25.60
CA SER A 16 22.12 -24.91 26.07
C SER A 16 22.34 -23.40 25.85
N TYR A 17 23.56 -22.89 26.02
CA TYR A 17 23.86 -21.49 25.70
C TYR A 17 23.85 -21.23 24.20
N LEU A 18 24.34 -22.19 23.40
CA LEU A 18 24.31 -22.12 21.95
C LEU A 18 22.86 -22.12 21.44
N SER A 19 21.97 -22.93 22.02
CA SER A 19 20.56 -22.95 21.64
C SER A 19 19.83 -21.66 22.02
N ILE A 20 20.15 -21.05 23.17
CA ILE A 20 19.61 -19.73 23.56
C ILE A 20 20.13 -18.63 22.62
N ALA A 21 21.41 -18.67 22.25
CA ALA A 21 22.00 -17.72 21.31
C ALA A 21 21.38 -17.84 19.91
N VAL A 22 21.13 -19.05 19.43
CA VAL A 22 20.43 -19.29 18.16
C VAL A 22 18.98 -18.79 18.24
N LEU A 23 18.27 -19.03 19.34
CA LEU A 23 16.92 -18.51 19.55
C LEU A 23 16.89 -16.97 19.58
N ALA A 24 17.91 -16.33 20.15
CA ALA A 24 18.06 -14.88 20.17
C ALA A 24 18.22 -14.27 18.76
N LEU A 25 18.84 -15.01 17.82
CA LEU A 25 18.95 -14.57 16.42
C LEU A 25 17.61 -14.60 15.69
N PHE A 26 16.72 -15.53 16.03
CA PHE A 26 15.37 -15.59 15.44
C PHE A 26 14.47 -14.42 15.88
N VAL A 27 14.58 -13.97 17.14
CA VAL A 27 13.77 -12.82 17.62
C VAL A 27 14.32 -11.47 17.13
N ALA A 28 15.62 -11.38 16.80
CA ALA A 28 16.22 -10.18 16.20
C ALA A 28 15.93 -10.04 14.70
N SER A 29 15.34 -11.08 14.07
CA SER A 29 14.95 -11.09 12.66
C SER A 29 13.53 -10.58 12.42
N CYS A 30 12.80 -10.15 13.46
CA CYS A 30 11.57 -9.39 13.25
C CYS A 30 11.95 -8.11 12.49
N VAL A 31 11.58 -8.05 11.21
CA VAL A 31 11.70 -6.83 10.41
C VAL A 31 10.82 -5.79 11.08
N ASN A 32 11.36 -4.58 11.27
CA ASN A 32 10.56 -3.46 11.76
C ASN A 32 9.72 -2.98 10.57
N ASP A 33 8.53 -3.55 10.42
CA ASP A 33 7.60 -3.22 9.33
C ASP A 33 6.82 -1.91 9.61
N ASP A 34 7.10 -1.20 10.70
CA ASP A 34 6.25 -0.09 11.16
C ASP A 34 6.41 1.24 10.39
N ASP A 35 7.08 1.24 9.23
CA ASP A 35 7.35 2.47 8.45
C ASP A 35 6.23 2.76 7.43
N TYR A 36 4.98 2.80 7.92
CA TYR A 36 3.77 3.09 7.13
C TYR A 36 3.33 4.55 7.21
N ALA A 37 4.26 5.47 7.48
CA ALA A 37 3.94 6.88 7.64
C ALA A 37 3.42 7.45 6.31
N THR A 38 2.27 8.12 6.35
CA THR A 38 1.77 8.87 5.20
C THR A 38 2.84 9.88 4.75
N PRO A 39 3.27 9.86 3.48
CA PRO A 39 4.28 10.79 3.01
C PRO A 39 3.73 12.21 3.14
N SER A 40 4.42 13.05 3.92
CA SER A 40 4.10 14.47 4.01
C SER A 40 4.74 15.19 2.83
N PRO A 41 4.02 16.04 2.09
CA PRO A 41 4.64 16.89 1.08
C PRO A 41 5.69 17.78 1.76
N SER A 42 6.94 17.62 1.36
CA SER A 42 8.07 18.31 1.99
C SER A 42 8.17 19.75 1.47
N GLY A 43 7.50 20.70 2.14
CA GLY A 43 7.79 22.14 2.00
C GLY A 43 7.46 22.79 0.66
N THR A 44 6.65 22.15 -0.18
CA THR A 44 6.04 22.79 -1.36
C THR A 44 4.65 23.31 -0.99
N GLU A 45 4.37 24.56 -1.35
CA GLU A 45 3.00 25.09 -1.43
C GLU A 45 2.13 24.12 -2.23
N ASP A 46 0.87 23.95 -1.83
CA ASP A 46 -0.08 23.12 -2.58
C ASP A 46 -0.10 23.56 -4.04
N PRO A 47 -0.12 22.61 -5.00
CA PRO A 47 -0.19 22.97 -6.41
C PRO A 47 -1.44 23.80 -6.66
N VAL A 48 -1.29 24.92 -7.36
CA VAL A 48 -2.43 25.71 -7.82
C VAL A 48 -3.15 24.88 -8.88
N LEU A 49 -4.32 24.35 -8.52
CA LEU A 49 -5.17 23.61 -9.45
C LEU A 49 -5.71 24.59 -10.50
N THR A 50 -5.26 24.43 -11.74
CA THR A 50 -5.83 25.09 -12.92
C THR A 50 -6.85 24.16 -13.57
N GLY A 51 -7.74 24.71 -14.39
CA GLY A 51 -8.73 23.92 -15.11
C GLY A 51 -10.06 23.73 -14.39
N GLN A 52 -10.89 22.86 -14.94
CA GLN A 52 -12.23 22.56 -14.47
C GLN A 52 -12.23 21.28 -13.64
N GLN A 53 -12.78 21.37 -12.42
CA GLN A 53 -13.01 20.16 -11.62
C GLN A 53 -14.04 19.26 -12.32
N THR A 54 -13.67 18.01 -12.51
CA THR A 54 -14.56 16.92 -12.96
C THR A 54 -14.83 15.94 -11.82
N SER A 55 -15.85 15.10 -11.97
CA SER A 55 -16.22 14.07 -10.99
C SER A 55 -15.84 12.67 -11.46
N PHE A 56 -15.65 11.75 -10.52
CA PHE A 56 -15.44 10.33 -10.83
C PHE A 56 -16.59 9.77 -11.68
N GLN A 57 -17.84 10.18 -11.38
CA GLN A 57 -19.01 9.79 -12.16
C GLN A 57 -18.93 10.29 -13.61
N ALA A 58 -18.48 11.52 -13.84
CA ALA A 58 -18.33 12.04 -15.20
C ALA A 58 -17.29 11.24 -16.00
N ILE A 59 -16.15 10.89 -15.39
CA ILE A 59 -15.13 10.05 -16.00
C ILE A 59 -15.66 8.64 -16.28
N TYR A 60 -16.36 8.03 -15.32
CA TYR A 60 -16.97 6.71 -15.50
C TYR A 60 -18.01 6.71 -16.63
N SER A 61 -18.83 7.76 -16.72
CA SER A 61 -19.80 7.93 -17.80
C SER A 61 -19.13 8.10 -19.17
N ARG A 62 -17.95 8.73 -19.25
CA ARG A 62 -17.17 8.77 -20.51
C ARG A 62 -16.67 7.39 -20.90
N LEU A 63 -16.14 6.62 -19.94
CA LEU A 63 -15.71 5.23 -20.19
C LEU A 63 -16.88 4.34 -20.64
N ALA A 64 -18.05 4.50 -20.02
CA ALA A 64 -19.25 3.76 -20.41
C ALA A 64 -19.69 4.08 -21.86
N GLN A 65 -19.56 5.33 -22.30
CA GLN A 65 -19.82 5.73 -23.68
C GLN A 65 -18.81 5.12 -24.64
N ALA A 66 -17.51 5.23 -24.35
CA ALA A 66 -16.46 4.60 -25.17
C ALA A 66 -16.69 3.08 -25.33
N ASN A 67 -17.00 2.39 -24.23
CA ASN A 67 -17.33 0.96 -24.26
C ASN A 67 -18.55 0.65 -25.13
N ALA A 68 -19.57 1.51 -25.13
CA ALA A 68 -20.76 1.34 -25.98
C ALA A 68 -20.43 1.51 -27.47
N ASP A 69 -19.43 2.33 -27.78
CA ASP A 69 -18.92 2.57 -29.14
C ASP A 69 -17.89 1.50 -29.58
N GLY A 70 -17.49 0.60 -28.67
CA GLY A 70 -16.58 -0.52 -28.92
C GLY A 70 -15.13 -0.29 -28.49
N ASP A 71 -14.85 0.84 -27.83
CA ASP A 71 -13.53 1.20 -27.34
C ASP A 71 -13.34 0.82 -25.88
N ALA A 72 -12.18 0.25 -25.54
CA ALA A 72 -11.88 -0.18 -24.16
C ALA A 72 -11.46 0.96 -23.22
N THR A 73 -11.28 2.17 -23.75
CA THR A 73 -10.71 3.32 -23.04
C THR A 73 -11.41 4.61 -23.42
N ALA A 74 -11.75 5.45 -22.44
CA ALA A 74 -12.13 6.83 -22.70
C ALA A 74 -10.88 7.70 -22.91
N ILE A 75 -10.96 8.62 -23.86
CA ILE A 75 -9.91 9.61 -24.14
C ILE A 75 -10.32 10.93 -23.46
N ILE A 76 -9.35 11.57 -22.81
CA ILE A 76 -9.43 12.97 -22.39
C ILE A 76 -8.48 13.71 -23.32
N GLU A 77 -8.99 14.68 -24.06
CA GLU A 77 -8.21 15.39 -25.07
C GLU A 77 -7.18 16.33 -24.41
N ASP A 78 -6.06 16.58 -25.09
CA ASP A 78 -4.97 17.42 -24.55
C ASP A 78 -5.37 18.88 -24.30
N ASP A 79 -6.45 19.36 -24.93
CA ASP A 79 -7.01 20.69 -24.73
C ASP A 79 -8.05 20.76 -23.59
N GLU A 80 -8.41 19.63 -22.99
CA GLU A 80 -9.26 19.55 -21.81
C GLU A 80 -8.45 19.71 -20.51
N ASP A 81 -8.40 20.94 -19.98
CA ASP A 81 -7.81 21.20 -18.67
C ASP A 81 -8.75 20.75 -17.54
N LEU A 82 -8.65 19.48 -17.14
CA LEU A 82 -9.50 18.83 -16.13
C LEU A 82 -8.68 18.35 -14.93
N TYR A 83 -9.25 18.48 -13.74
CA TYR A 83 -8.73 17.84 -12.53
C TYR A 83 -9.84 17.13 -11.75
N LEU A 84 -9.46 16.12 -10.98
CA LEU A 84 -10.34 15.36 -10.09
C LEU A 84 -9.77 15.38 -8.67
N VAL A 85 -10.68 15.45 -7.69
CA VAL A 85 -10.33 15.42 -6.27
C VAL A 85 -10.84 14.12 -5.70
N GLY A 86 -9.98 13.41 -4.97
CA GLY A 86 -10.32 12.16 -4.31
C GLY A 86 -9.45 11.92 -3.08
N TYR A 87 -9.77 10.85 -2.37
CA TYR A 87 -9.12 10.45 -1.12
C TYR A 87 -8.28 9.20 -1.35
N VAL A 88 -7.05 9.20 -0.85
CA VAL A 88 -6.22 7.99 -0.84
C VAL A 88 -6.82 7.02 0.19
N VAL A 89 -7.23 5.84 -0.28
CA VAL A 89 -7.79 4.76 0.56
C VAL A 89 -6.89 3.53 0.63
N SER A 90 -5.83 3.51 -0.18
CA SER A 90 -4.81 2.47 -0.12
C SER A 90 -3.96 2.59 1.15
N SER A 91 -3.73 1.45 1.79
CA SER A 91 -2.84 1.32 2.95
C SER A 91 -2.08 0.00 2.86
N ASP A 92 -0.76 0.10 2.84
CA ASP A 92 0.19 -1.01 2.93
C ASP A 92 0.27 -1.56 4.37
N GLN A 93 0.00 -0.73 5.39
CA GLN A 93 -0.08 -1.14 6.79
C GLN A 93 -1.08 -2.28 7.03
N SER A 94 -2.27 -2.19 6.43
CA SER A 94 -3.29 -3.22 6.58
C SER A 94 -3.09 -4.40 5.61
N GLY A 95 -2.08 -4.33 4.73
CA GLY A 95 -1.76 -5.37 3.74
C GLY A 95 -2.83 -5.57 2.66
N ASN A 96 -3.77 -4.64 2.51
CA ASN A 96 -4.85 -4.74 1.53
C ASN A 96 -4.41 -4.30 0.12
N PHE A 97 -3.41 -3.42 0.03
CA PHE A 97 -2.89 -2.87 -1.22
C PHE A 97 -1.36 -2.84 -1.13
N PHE A 98 -0.68 -3.52 -2.05
CA PHE A 98 0.78 -3.58 -2.10
C PHE A 98 1.26 -2.95 -3.40
N GLU A 99 2.09 -1.91 -3.29
CA GLU A 99 2.61 -1.14 -4.43
C GLU A 99 1.53 -0.49 -5.32
N GLU A 100 0.34 -0.28 -4.77
CA GLU A 100 -0.82 0.30 -5.46
C GLU A 100 -1.33 1.55 -4.73
N LEU A 101 -1.63 2.60 -5.50
CA LEU A 101 -2.29 3.80 -5.01
C LEU A 101 -3.76 3.77 -5.44
N ILE A 102 -4.67 3.67 -4.48
CA ILE A 102 -6.11 3.64 -4.73
C ILE A 102 -6.73 4.95 -4.25
N ILE A 103 -7.50 5.60 -5.12
CA ILE A 103 -8.14 6.89 -4.87
C ILE A 103 -9.65 6.73 -5.05
N GLN A 104 -10.42 7.20 -4.08
CA GLN A 104 -11.89 7.15 -4.11
C GLN A 104 -12.51 8.54 -4.02
N ASN A 105 -13.71 8.69 -4.60
CA ASN A 105 -14.48 9.93 -4.48
C ASN A 105 -15.04 10.15 -3.06
N LYS A 106 -15.03 9.12 -2.21
CA LYS A 106 -15.61 9.15 -0.85
C LYS A 106 -14.75 8.45 0.17
N THR A 107 -14.84 8.91 1.42
CA THR A 107 -14.22 8.29 2.59
C THR A 107 -15.18 7.39 3.38
N ASP A 108 -16.48 7.46 3.08
CA ASP A 108 -17.53 6.72 3.78
C ASP A 108 -18.20 5.69 2.88
N ASP A 109 -18.96 4.78 3.49
CA ASP A 109 -19.66 3.70 2.80
C ASP A 109 -20.96 4.14 2.11
N SER A 110 -21.13 5.44 1.85
CA SER A 110 -22.33 5.94 1.16
C SER A 110 -22.27 5.64 -0.35
N ASP A 111 -23.27 4.93 -0.85
CA ASP A 111 -23.39 4.55 -2.25
C ASP A 111 -24.82 4.77 -2.74
N SER A 112 -25.10 5.99 -3.21
CA SER A 112 -26.43 6.38 -3.67
C SER A 112 -26.47 6.43 -5.20
N MET A 113 -27.66 6.31 -5.80
CA MET A 113 -27.77 6.39 -7.26
C MET A 113 -27.31 7.74 -7.83
N ASP A 114 -27.51 8.83 -7.07
CA ASP A 114 -27.16 10.19 -7.51
C ASP A 114 -25.69 10.53 -7.24
N ASP A 115 -25.05 9.80 -6.34
CA ASP A 115 -23.65 9.96 -5.94
C ASP A 115 -23.10 8.58 -5.51
N PRO A 116 -22.77 7.73 -6.51
CA PRO A 116 -22.27 6.40 -6.24
C PRO A 116 -20.83 6.46 -5.77
N ARG A 117 -20.43 5.44 -4.98
CA ARG A 117 -19.03 5.29 -4.57
C ARG A 117 -18.24 4.74 -5.75
N LEU A 118 -17.26 5.51 -6.21
CA LEU A 118 -16.44 5.25 -7.39
C LEU A 118 -14.96 5.46 -7.07
N GLY A 119 -14.12 4.71 -7.78
CA GLY A 119 -12.68 4.63 -7.51
C GLY A 119 -12.31 3.32 -6.83
#